data_AF-A0A7Y8GZQ6-F1
#
_entry.id   AF-A0A7Y8GZQ6-F1
#
_cell.length_a   1.000
_cell.length_b   1.000
_cell.length_c   1.000
_cell.angle_alpha   90.00
_cell.angle_beta   90.00
_cell.angle_gamma   90.00
#
_symmetry.space_group_name_H-M   'P 1'
#
loop_
_entity.id
_entity.type
_entity.pdbx_description
1 polymer ?
#
loop_
_entity_poly.entity_id
_entity_poly.type
_entity_poly.pdbx_seq_one_letter_code
_entity_poly.pdbx_strand_id
1 'polypeptide(L)'
;MAKTPAPQVYLQLPDGPDRDALRAGLLALQCIPVNLPPPGAALSEQLERLALDPHALVFLDVSNALPRVTHRFDRILKTWPQALRARTLLTRLAAGHVSPADRTWVQSLGFADLIASFVDRGPTSPLRQALDRVASNVGLPALAADELDRYLRAVPTAPSSLSPRALIRARTGLDAEALADLLQFKLDIRDRSYHLKKYPACFLASEAVQWIRSHFRLDSPQAVEVGQALQSLGLLYHVAHEQVFADEALFFRLRAPAQLPNVNLGLVLQTLRDRLVVVDRSYLGKDYPSCWIGQEAVDVLCAKRNITRHESQLILHRLMQFGFFEHVVGEHGFIDGNFFYRFTDNLP
;
A
#
# COMPACT_ATOMS: atom_id res chain seq x y z
N MET A 1 -21.69 -38.82 -10.82
CA MET A 1 -21.17 -37.89 -9.80
C MET A 1 -21.12 -36.51 -10.44
N ALA A 2 -21.91 -35.54 -9.95
CA ALA A 2 -21.80 -34.17 -10.44
C ALA A 2 -20.38 -33.67 -10.09
N LYS A 3 -19.58 -33.29 -11.10
CA LYS A 3 -18.29 -32.64 -10.86
C LYS A 3 -18.58 -31.40 -10.03
N THR A 4 -18.05 -31.34 -8.81
CA THR A 4 -18.00 -30.09 -8.05
C THR A 4 -17.36 -29.04 -8.97
N PRO A 5 -18.01 -27.89 -9.24
CA PRO A 5 -17.42 -26.88 -10.09
C PRO A 5 -16.07 -26.46 -9.52
N ALA A 6 -15.07 -26.28 -10.38
CA ALA A 6 -13.75 -25.82 -9.94
C ALA A 6 -13.89 -24.48 -9.21
N PRO A 7 -13.14 -24.25 -8.12
CA PRO A 7 -13.23 -23.00 -7.39
C PRO A 7 -12.83 -21.85 -8.32
N GLN A 8 -13.66 -20.80 -8.37
CA GLN A 8 -13.51 -19.69 -9.30
C GLN A 8 -12.70 -18.53 -8.71
N VAL A 9 -12.53 -18.48 -7.39
CA VAL A 9 -11.88 -17.36 -6.69
C VAL A 9 -10.82 -17.86 -5.72
N TYR A 10 -9.62 -17.30 -5.86
CA TYR A 10 -8.43 -17.67 -5.11
C TYR A 10 -7.91 -16.49 -4.31
N LEU A 11 -7.56 -16.71 -3.04
CA LEU A 11 -7.12 -15.67 -2.12
C LEU A 11 -5.71 -15.91 -1.61
N GLN A 12 -4.90 -14.87 -1.62
CA GLN A 12 -3.67 -14.75 -0.84
C GLN A 12 -3.67 -13.38 -0.18
N LEU A 13 -4.52 -13.25 0.85
CA LEU A 13 -4.80 -12.01 1.57
C LEU A 13 -4.50 -12.18 3.06
N PRO A 14 -4.03 -11.13 3.76
CA PRO A 14 -3.87 -11.17 5.22
C PRO A 14 -5.22 -11.41 5.90
N ASP A 15 -5.21 -12.07 7.05
CA ASP A 15 -6.40 -12.18 7.89
C ASP A 15 -6.80 -10.79 8.40
N GLY A 16 -8.10 -10.54 8.53
CA GLY A 16 -8.63 -9.27 9.01
C GLY A 16 -9.94 -8.85 8.34
N PRO A 17 -10.49 -7.69 8.76
CA PRO A 17 -11.84 -7.27 8.41
C PRO A 17 -12.05 -7.10 6.90
N ASP A 18 -11.02 -6.67 6.17
CA ASP A 18 -11.06 -6.54 4.72
C ASP A 18 -11.21 -7.89 4.01
N ARG A 19 -10.45 -8.91 4.44
CA ARG A 19 -10.56 -10.26 3.89
C ARG A 19 -11.91 -10.89 4.25
N ASP A 20 -12.40 -10.66 5.47
CA ASP A 20 -13.69 -11.18 5.92
C ASP A 20 -14.85 -10.55 5.16
N ALA A 21 -14.80 -9.23 4.91
CA ALA A 21 -15.80 -8.53 4.09
C ALA A 21 -15.83 -9.06 2.65
N LEU A 22 -14.66 -9.26 2.04
CA LEU A 22 -14.57 -9.87 0.70
C LEU A 22 -15.14 -11.28 0.70
N ARG A 23 -14.76 -12.13 1.67
CA ARG A 23 -15.26 -13.51 1.78
C ARG A 23 -16.78 -13.55 1.96
N ALA A 24 -17.34 -12.67 2.78
CA ALA A 24 -18.79 -12.58 2.98
C ALA A 24 -19.51 -12.18 1.68
N GLY A 25 -18.98 -11.21 0.93
CA GLY A 25 -19.54 -10.83 -0.37
C GLY A 25 -19.44 -11.95 -1.41
N LEU A 26 -18.34 -12.70 -1.43
CA LEU A 26 -18.17 -13.85 -2.32
C LEU A 26 -19.16 -14.98 -1.98
N LEU A 27 -19.39 -15.24 -0.70
CA LEU A 27 -20.40 -16.21 -0.26
C LEU A 27 -21.82 -15.78 -0.66
N ALA A 28 -22.12 -14.48 -0.63
CA ALA A 28 -23.39 -13.95 -1.12
C ALA A 28 -23.56 -14.19 -2.64
N LEU A 29 -22.47 -14.13 -3.40
CA LEU A 29 -22.43 -14.53 -4.81
C LEU A 29 -22.43 -16.05 -5.04
N GLN A 30 -22.49 -16.88 -3.99
CA GLN A 30 -22.32 -18.33 -4.08
C GLN A 30 -20.96 -18.77 -4.64
N CYS A 31 -19.97 -17.86 -4.62
CA CYS A 31 -18.58 -18.16 -4.94
C CYS A 31 -17.84 -18.51 -3.64
N ILE A 32 -17.43 -19.77 -3.47
CA ILE A 32 -16.64 -20.18 -2.31
C ILE A 32 -15.15 -19.96 -2.62
N PRO A 33 -14.48 -18.97 -1.99
CA PRO A 33 -13.07 -18.74 -2.25
C PRO A 33 -12.17 -19.76 -1.55
N VAL A 34 -11.09 -20.13 -2.22
CA VAL A 34 -10.03 -21.00 -1.69
C VAL A 34 -8.72 -20.22 -1.54
N ASN A 35 -7.86 -20.63 -0.62
CA ASN A 35 -6.55 -19.98 -0.48
C ASN A 35 -5.57 -20.52 -1.53
N LEU A 36 -4.70 -19.66 -2.05
CA LEU A 36 -3.56 -20.12 -2.84
C LEU A 36 -2.55 -20.88 -1.97
N PRO A 37 -1.82 -21.85 -2.55
CA PRO A 37 -0.68 -22.46 -1.87
C PRO A 37 0.38 -21.42 -1.50
N PRO A 38 1.20 -21.68 -0.45
CA PRO A 38 2.33 -20.83 -0.14
C PRO A 38 3.35 -20.82 -1.30
N PRO A 39 4.26 -19.82 -1.34
CA PRO A 39 5.30 -19.73 -2.37
C PRO A 39 6.10 -21.03 -2.52
N GLY A 40 6.24 -21.51 -3.76
CA GLY A 40 6.93 -22.76 -4.09
C GLY A 40 6.37 -23.42 -5.34
N ALA A 41 6.79 -24.66 -5.62
CA ALA A 41 6.40 -25.40 -6.82
C ALA A 41 4.87 -25.59 -6.93
N ALA A 42 4.19 -25.84 -5.81
CA ALA A 42 2.74 -25.99 -5.79
C ALA A 42 1.99 -24.71 -6.20
N LEU A 43 2.50 -23.54 -5.83
CA LEU A 43 1.95 -22.26 -6.28
C LEU A 43 2.17 -22.08 -7.78
N SER A 44 3.38 -22.36 -8.29
CA SER A 44 3.69 -22.24 -9.71
C SER A 44 2.76 -23.12 -10.57
N GLU A 45 2.61 -24.39 -10.20
CA GLU A 45 1.71 -25.31 -10.90
C GLU A 45 0.25 -24.85 -10.82
N GLN A 46 -0.18 -24.33 -9.66
CA GLN A 46 -1.52 -23.78 -9.51
C GLN A 46 -1.73 -22.58 -10.44
N LEU A 47 -0.79 -21.63 -10.50
CA LEU A 47 -0.88 -20.45 -11.35
C LEU A 47 -0.96 -20.80 -12.84
N GLU A 48 -0.23 -21.82 -13.30
CA GLU A 48 -0.32 -22.32 -14.68
C GLU A 48 -1.72 -22.84 -15.00
N ARG A 49 -2.35 -23.60 -14.09
CA ARG A 49 -3.74 -24.05 -14.26
C ARG A 49 -4.73 -22.88 -14.31
N LEU A 50 -4.57 -21.91 -13.40
CA LEU A 50 -5.44 -20.72 -13.35
C LEU A 50 -5.30 -19.83 -14.59
N ALA A 51 -4.11 -19.79 -15.19
CA ALA A 51 -3.90 -19.06 -16.43
C ALA A 51 -4.74 -19.64 -17.59
N LEU A 52 -5.02 -20.94 -17.59
CA LEU A 52 -5.81 -21.64 -18.62
C LEU A 52 -7.32 -21.61 -18.35
N ASP A 53 -7.74 -21.53 -17.09
CA ASP A 53 -9.15 -21.42 -16.72
C ASP A 53 -9.63 -19.97 -16.88
N PRO A 54 -10.53 -19.62 -17.81
CA PRO A 54 -10.98 -18.23 -18.01
C PRO A 54 -11.82 -17.70 -16.84
N HIS A 55 -12.40 -18.57 -16.01
CA HIS A 55 -13.29 -18.18 -14.91
C HIS A 55 -12.55 -17.96 -13.59
N ALA A 56 -11.28 -18.34 -13.51
CA ALA A 56 -10.46 -18.13 -12.33
C ALA A 56 -10.15 -16.64 -12.08
N LEU A 57 -10.29 -16.20 -10.84
CA LEU A 57 -9.89 -14.88 -10.34
C LEU A 57 -8.97 -15.04 -9.14
N VAL A 58 -8.01 -14.13 -9.01
CA VAL A 58 -7.08 -14.12 -7.87
C VAL A 58 -7.13 -12.76 -7.17
N PHE A 59 -7.16 -12.80 -5.85
CA PHE A 59 -6.88 -11.66 -4.99
C PHE A 59 -5.53 -11.87 -4.30
N LEU A 60 -4.58 -10.98 -4.55
CA LEU A 60 -3.21 -11.08 -4.04
C LEU A 60 -2.84 -9.82 -3.27
N ASP A 61 -2.47 -9.97 -2.00
CA ASP A 61 -1.90 -8.87 -1.22
C ASP A 61 -0.41 -8.71 -1.52
N VAL A 62 -0.01 -7.46 -1.72
CA VAL A 62 1.36 -7.04 -2.03
C VAL A 62 1.86 -5.98 -1.04
N SER A 63 1.30 -5.95 0.16
CA SER A 63 1.69 -4.99 1.21
C SER A 63 3.11 -5.25 1.71
N ASN A 64 3.87 -4.18 1.89
CA ASN A 64 5.10 -4.19 2.68
C ASN A 64 4.95 -3.21 3.84
N ALA A 65 4.97 -3.73 5.07
CA ALA A 65 5.03 -2.93 6.28
C ALA A 65 6.48 -2.47 6.51
N LEU A 66 6.85 -1.36 5.87
CA LEU A 66 8.21 -0.83 5.96
C LEU A 66 8.62 -0.63 7.43
N PRO A 67 9.87 -0.96 7.80
CA PRO A 67 11.02 -1.20 6.92
C PRO A 67 11.10 -2.59 6.28
N ARG A 68 10.24 -3.52 6.70
CA ARG A 68 10.28 -4.91 6.25
C ARG A 68 9.71 -5.05 4.84
N VAL A 69 10.53 -5.57 3.92
CA VAL A 69 10.12 -5.93 2.57
C VAL A 69 9.94 -7.44 2.49
N THR A 70 8.69 -7.90 2.50
CA THR A 70 8.31 -9.33 2.40
C THR A 70 7.85 -9.69 1.00
N HIS A 71 7.12 -8.81 0.33
CA HIS A 71 6.60 -9.01 -1.02
C HIS A 71 7.44 -8.25 -2.03
N ARG A 72 8.12 -8.98 -2.91
CA ARG A 72 8.95 -8.43 -3.99
C ARG A 72 8.14 -8.35 -5.27
N PHE A 73 7.69 -7.16 -5.66
CA PHE A 73 6.82 -7.02 -6.83
C PHE A 73 7.53 -7.34 -8.15
N ASP A 74 8.86 -7.17 -8.23
CA ASP A 74 9.65 -7.62 -9.38
C ASP A 74 9.53 -9.13 -9.61
N ARG A 75 9.44 -9.94 -8.55
CA ARG A 75 9.21 -11.38 -8.66
C ARG A 75 7.83 -11.69 -9.21
N ILE A 76 6.80 -11.02 -8.70
CA ILE A 76 5.44 -11.15 -9.21
C ILE A 76 5.42 -10.82 -10.71
N LEU A 77 6.09 -9.75 -11.15
CA LEU A 77 6.17 -9.41 -12.56
C LEU A 77 6.91 -10.45 -13.42
N LYS A 78 7.84 -11.22 -12.84
CA LYS A 78 8.58 -12.29 -13.55
C LYS A 78 7.80 -13.61 -13.58
N THR A 79 7.14 -13.97 -12.49
CA THR A 79 6.55 -15.31 -12.31
C THR A 79 5.05 -15.38 -12.53
N TRP A 80 4.33 -14.25 -12.41
CA TRP A 80 2.87 -14.25 -12.53
C TRP A 80 2.43 -14.33 -14.00
N PRO A 81 1.63 -15.35 -14.39
CA PRO A 81 1.25 -15.56 -15.78
C PRO A 81 0.55 -14.34 -16.38
N GLN A 82 1.00 -13.90 -17.56
CA GLN A 82 0.44 -12.73 -18.24
C GLN A 82 -1.07 -12.87 -18.51
N ALA A 83 -1.52 -14.06 -18.92
CA ALA A 83 -2.93 -14.37 -19.18
C ALA A 83 -3.82 -14.31 -17.91
N LEU A 84 -3.22 -14.36 -16.71
CA LEU A 84 -3.94 -14.31 -15.44
C LEU A 84 -4.00 -12.90 -14.84
N ARG A 85 -3.11 -11.98 -15.25
CA ARG A 85 -3.02 -10.63 -14.65
C ARG A 85 -4.34 -9.87 -14.74
N ALA A 86 -5.03 -9.91 -15.88
CA ALA A 86 -6.29 -9.20 -16.08
C ALA A 86 -7.42 -9.71 -15.16
N ARG A 87 -7.22 -10.87 -14.53
CA ARG A 87 -8.12 -11.52 -13.55
C ARG A 87 -7.49 -11.58 -12.15
N THR A 88 -6.41 -10.85 -11.92
CA THR A 88 -5.74 -10.74 -10.64
C THR A 88 -5.94 -9.33 -10.09
N LEU A 89 -6.67 -9.20 -8.98
CA LEU A 89 -6.80 -7.97 -8.22
C LEU A 89 -5.70 -7.93 -7.16
N LEU A 90 -4.87 -6.90 -7.19
CA LEU A 90 -3.87 -6.67 -6.16
C LEU A 90 -4.47 -5.89 -5.00
N THR A 91 -3.94 -6.10 -3.81
CA THR A 91 -4.39 -5.39 -2.61
C THR A 91 -3.21 -4.93 -1.75
N ARG A 92 -3.46 -3.92 -0.91
CA ARG A 92 -2.56 -3.44 0.13
C ARG A 92 -3.28 -3.36 1.48
N LEU A 93 -3.87 -4.48 1.90
CA LEU A 93 -4.73 -4.54 3.08
C LEU A 93 -3.92 -4.46 4.38
N ALA A 94 -2.74 -5.09 4.42
CA ALA A 94 -1.92 -5.13 5.64
C ALA A 94 -1.15 -3.83 5.90
N ALA A 95 -0.62 -3.19 4.85
CA ALA A 95 0.21 -1.99 4.97
C ALA A 95 0.39 -1.24 3.64
N GLY A 96 0.84 0.01 3.76
CA GLY A 96 1.12 0.91 2.64
C GLY A 96 -0.16 1.55 2.08
N HIS A 97 0.01 2.68 1.40
CA HIS A 97 -1.10 3.41 0.77
C HIS A 97 -1.30 2.99 -0.68
N VAL A 98 -2.43 3.38 -1.26
CA VAL A 98 -2.73 3.22 -2.69
C VAL A 98 -3.11 4.56 -3.29
N SER A 99 -2.22 5.17 -4.09
CA SER A 99 -2.57 6.37 -4.86
C SER A 99 -3.31 6.01 -6.16
N PRO A 100 -4.08 6.96 -6.75
CA PRO A 100 -4.60 6.79 -8.10
C PRO A 100 -3.51 6.46 -9.13
N ALA A 101 -2.31 7.02 -8.98
CA ALA A 101 -1.16 6.71 -9.84
C ALA A 101 -0.65 5.28 -9.68
N ASP A 102 -0.62 4.76 -8.44
CA ASP A 102 -0.25 3.37 -8.19
C ASP A 102 -1.24 2.42 -8.87
N ARG A 103 -2.55 2.72 -8.76
CA ARG A 103 -3.60 1.95 -9.42
C ARG A 103 -3.45 1.95 -10.93
N THR A 104 -3.31 3.13 -11.55
CA THR A 104 -3.11 3.26 -13.01
C THR A 104 -1.85 2.53 -13.48
N TRP A 105 -0.76 2.62 -12.72
CA TRP A 105 0.48 1.94 -13.06
C TRP A 105 0.32 0.41 -12.96
N VAL A 106 -0.29 -0.12 -11.89
CA VAL A 106 -0.60 -1.56 -11.76
C VAL A 106 -1.48 -2.05 -12.91
N GLN A 107 -2.49 -1.28 -13.31
CA GLN A 107 -3.34 -1.61 -14.46
C GLN A 107 -2.56 -1.61 -15.78
N SER A 108 -1.62 -0.69 -15.96
CA SER A 108 -0.74 -0.66 -17.14
C SER A 108 0.16 -1.91 -17.26
N LEU A 109 0.40 -2.62 -16.14
CA LEU A 109 1.15 -3.87 -16.10
C LEU A 109 0.27 -5.11 -16.39
N GLY A 110 -1.01 -4.88 -16.66
CA GLY A 110 -2.02 -5.89 -17.01
C GLY A 110 -2.83 -6.42 -15.84
N PHE A 111 -2.61 -5.95 -14.61
CA PHE A 111 -3.40 -6.36 -13.45
C PHE A 111 -4.79 -5.71 -13.44
N ALA A 112 -5.77 -6.35 -12.83
CA ALA A 112 -7.14 -5.85 -12.84
C ALA A 112 -7.32 -4.54 -12.05
N ASP A 113 -6.72 -4.47 -10.84
CA ASP A 113 -6.81 -3.31 -9.95
C ASP A 113 -5.76 -3.39 -8.82
N LEU A 114 -5.60 -2.28 -8.08
CA LEU A 114 -4.93 -2.18 -6.79
C LEU A 114 -5.88 -1.58 -5.75
N ILE A 115 -6.21 -2.34 -4.72
CA ILE A 115 -7.23 -2.00 -3.73
C ILE A 115 -6.62 -1.82 -2.33
N ALA A 116 -6.95 -0.69 -1.69
CA ALA A 116 -6.47 -0.35 -0.36
C ALA A 116 -7.28 -1.03 0.76
N SER A 117 -8.58 -1.23 0.54
CA SER A 117 -9.51 -1.73 1.54
C SER A 117 -10.85 -2.17 0.92
N PHE A 118 -11.53 -3.08 1.61
CA PHE A 118 -12.87 -3.59 1.36
C PHE A 118 -13.86 -3.23 2.48
N VAL A 119 -13.47 -2.41 3.48
CA VAL A 119 -14.37 -2.09 4.61
C VAL A 119 -15.52 -1.15 4.24
N ASP A 120 -15.40 -0.43 3.12
CA ASP A 120 -16.46 0.44 2.62
C ASP A 120 -17.65 -0.38 2.08
N ARG A 121 -18.84 -0.09 2.63
CA ARG A 121 -20.12 -0.71 2.27
C ARG A 121 -20.97 0.12 1.31
N GLY A 122 -20.45 1.25 0.83
CA GLY A 122 -21.14 2.12 -0.11
C GLY A 122 -21.38 1.46 -1.48
N PRO A 123 -22.35 1.96 -2.26
CA PRO A 123 -22.72 1.36 -3.54
C PRO A 123 -21.62 1.47 -4.60
N THR A 124 -20.66 2.39 -4.43
CA THR A 124 -19.52 2.56 -5.32
C THR A 124 -18.21 2.08 -4.69
N SER A 125 -18.28 1.28 -3.62
CA SER A 125 -17.10 0.88 -2.86
C SER A 125 -16.17 -0.07 -3.65
N PRO A 126 -14.87 -0.14 -3.29
CA PRO A 126 -13.97 -1.12 -3.89
C PRO A 126 -14.42 -2.57 -3.70
N LEU A 127 -15.10 -2.89 -2.59
CA LEU A 127 -15.69 -4.21 -2.37
C LEU A 127 -16.77 -4.50 -3.41
N ARG A 128 -17.71 -3.57 -3.63
CA ARG A 128 -18.77 -3.73 -4.63
C ARG A 128 -18.20 -3.93 -6.03
N GLN A 129 -17.24 -3.10 -6.42
CA GLN A 129 -16.58 -3.21 -7.73
C GLN A 129 -15.84 -4.54 -7.91
N ALA A 130 -15.19 -5.04 -6.86
CA ALA A 130 -14.53 -6.35 -6.88
C ALA A 130 -15.55 -7.49 -7.05
N LEU A 131 -16.67 -7.45 -6.34
CA LEU A 131 -17.74 -8.45 -6.44
C LEU A 131 -18.45 -8.41 -7.81
N ASP A 132 -18.72 -7.23 -8.36
CA ASP A 132 -19.31 -7.08 -9.70
C ASP A 132 -18.37 -7.65 -10.77
N ARG A 133 -17.05 -7.48 -10.61
CA ARG A 133 -16.04 -8.10 -11.48
C ARG A 133 -16.04 -9.61 -11.37
N VAL A 134 -16.14 -10.15 -10.15
CA VAL A 134 -16.26 -11.60 -9.92
C VAL A 134 -17.49 -12.12 -10.63
N ALA A 135 -18.67 -11.56 -10.35
CA ALA A 135 -19.94 -11.96 -10.95
C ALA A 135 -19.87 -11.96 -12.49
N SER A 136 -19.35 -10.87 -13.07
CA SER A 136 -19.18 -10.75 -14.53
C SER A 136 -18.27 -11.83 -15.12
N ASN A 137 -17.15 -12.15 -14.45
CA ASN A 137 -16.17 -13.14 -14.94
C ASN A 137 -16.72 -14.58 -14.90
N VAL A 138 -17.59 -14.89 -13.94
CA VAL A 138 -18.16 -16.23 -13.75
C VAL A 138 -19.56 -16.38 -14.34
N GLY A 139 -20.11 -15.33 -14.96
CA GLY A 139 -21.44 -15.35 -15.60
C GLY A 139 -22.61 -15.30 -14.61
N LEU A 140 -22.41 -14.70 -13.43
CA LEU A 140 -23.43 -14.50 -12.41
C LEU A 140 -24.03 -13.08 -12.48
N PRO A 141 -25.29 -12.89 -12.05
CA PRO A 141 -25.87 -11.56 -11.92
C PRO A 141 -25.14 -10.74 -10.85
N ALA A 142 -25.19 -9.41 -10.98
CA ALA A 142 -24.68 -8.51 -9.96
C ALA A 142 -25.45 -8.67 -8.64
N LEU A 143 -24.73 -8.63 -7.53
CA LEU A 143 -25.31 -8.83 -6.20
C LEU A 143 -26.22 -7.66 -5.80
N ALA A 144 -27.41 -7.97 -5.28
CA ALA A 144 -28.30 -6.95 -4.75
C ALA A 144 -27.72 -6.31 -3.48
N ALA A 145 -27.99 -5.02 -3.26
CA ALA A 145 -27.39 -4.27 -2.14
C ALA A 145 -27.86 -4.81 -0.77
N ASP A 146 -29.15 -5.15 -0.65
CA ASP A 146 -29.75 -5.70 0.57
C ASP A 146 -29.22 -7.11 0.90
N GLU A 147 -28.91 -7.89 -0.13
CA GLU A 147 -28.29 -9.19 0.00
C GLU A 147 -26.85 -9.08 0.51
N LEU A 148 -26.04 -8.22 -0.11
CA LEU A 148 -24.68 -7.95 0.37
C LEU A 148 -24.67 -7.48 1.82
N ASP A 149 -25.56 -6.55 2.17
CA ASP A 149 -25.69 -6.04 3.53
C ASP A 149 -26.05 -7.12 4.55
N ARG A 150 -26.89 -8.10 4.17
CA ARG A 150 -27.24 -9.23 5.03
C ARG A 150 -26.01 -10.04 5.41
N TYR A 151 -25.14 -10.34 4.45
CA TYR A 151 -23.90 -11.09 4.71
C TYR A 151 -22.87 -10.27 5.48
N LEU A 152 -22.70 -8.98 5.15
CA LEU A 152 -21.77 -8.10 5.84
C LEU A 152 -22.16 -7.80 7.30
N ARG A 153 -23.45 -7.89 7.66
CA ARG A 153 -23.91 -7.82 9.06
C ARG A 153 -23.55 -9.06 9.88
N ALA A 154 -23.42 -10.21 9.22
CA ALA A 154 -23.07 -11.47 9.88
C ALA A 154 -21.56 -11.63 10.12
N VAL A 155 -20.73 -10.81 9.49
CA VAL A 155 -19.27 -10.79 9.74
C VAL A 155 -19.01 -10.25 11.14
N PRO A 156 -18.41 -11.04 12.05
CA PRO A 156 -18.11 -10.57 13.40
C PRO A 156 -17.14 -9.39 13.36
N THR A 157 -17.55 -8.24 13.87
CA THR A 157 -16.63 -7.15 14.18
C THR A 157 -16.06 -7.38 15.58
N ALA A 158 -14.89 -8.00 15.70
CA ALA A 158 -14.21 -8.05 16.99
C ALA A 158 -13.92 -6.60 17.44
N PRO A 159 -14.37 -6.16 18.64
CA PRO A 159 -14.13 -4.79 19.12
C PRO A 159 -12.64 -4.46 19.33
N SER A 160 -11.80 -5.47 19.47
CA SER A 160 -10.35 -5.33 19.68
C SER A 160 -9.61 -5.22 18.35
N SER A 161 -9.22 -3.98 18.01
CA SER A 161 -8.44 -3.52 16.85
C SER A 161 -9.18 -3.46 15.51
N LEU A 162 -9.89 -2.34 15.29
CA LEU A 162 -10.14 -1.88 13.92
C LEU A 162 -8.78 -1.77 13.20
N SER A 163 -8.72 -2.20 11.92
CA SER A 163 -7.56 -1.90 11.09
C SER A 163 -7.36 -0.38 11.03
N PRO A 164 -6.13 0.13 10.77
CA PRO A 164 -5.88 1.56 10.68
C PRO A 164 -6.86 2.30 9.76
N ARG A 165 -7.22 1.70 8.61
CA ARG A 165 -8.22 2.25 7.69
C ARG A 165 -9.64 2.25 8.25
N ALA A 166 -10.05 1.14 8.89
CA ALA A 166 -11.36 1.06 9.52
C ALA A 166 -11.49 2.06 10.68
N LEU A 167 -10.43 2.27 11.47
CA LEU A 167 -10.36 3.27 12.52
C LEU A 167 -10.52 4.68 11.93
N ILE A 168 -9.71 5.03 10.92
CA ILE A 168 -9.80 6.35 10.26
C ILE A 168 -11.21 6.59 9.74
N ARG A 169 -11.80 5.62 9.04
CA ARG A 169 -13.14 5.75 8.48
C ARG A 169 -14.21 5.89 9.56
N ALA A 170 -14.14 5.11 10.63
CA ALA A 170 -15.09 5.19 11.74
C ALA A 170 -15.05 6.56 12.44
N ARG A 171 -13.87 7.19 12.52
CA ARG A 171 -13.69 8.50 13.18
C ARG A 171 -13.98 9.69 12.27
N THR A 172 -13.71 9.56 10.98
CA THR A 172 -13.70 10.72 10.05
C THR A 172 -14.73 10.62 8.92
N GLY A 173 -15.27 9.43 8.66
CA GLY A 173 -16.09 9.14 7.47
C GLY A 173 -15.32 9.10 6.16
N LEU A 174 -13.99 9.32 6.17
CA LEU A 174 -13.13 9.34 5.00
C LEU A 174 -12.25 8.09 4.92
N ASP A 175 -11.83 7.74 3.71
CA ASP A 175 -10.74 6.79 3.50
C ASP A 175 -9.40 7.42 3.91
N ALA A 176 -8.42 6.60 4.28
CA ALA A 176 -7.13 7.06 4.81
C ALA A 176 -6.38 7.97 3.82
N GLU A 177 -6.34 7.58 2.55
CA GLU A 177 -5.73 8.35 1.47
C GLU A 177 -6.45 9.69 1.27
N ALA A 178 -7.79 9.70 1.30
CA ALA A 178 -8.59 10.93 1.17
C ALA A 178 -8.40 11.87 2.38
N LEU A 179 -8.24 11.33 3.59
CA LEU A 179 -7.91 12.12 4.77
C LEU A 179 -6.51 12.74 4.65
N ALA A 180 -5.52 11.98 4.19
CA ALA A 180 -4.17 12.50 3.97
C ALA A 180 -4.15 13.64 2.94
N ASP A 181 -4.91 13.49 1.85
CA ASP A 181 -5.08 14.56 0.85
C ASP A 181 -5.80 15.78 1.46
N LEU A 182 -6.85 15.59 2.26
CA LEU A 182 -7.53 16.70 2.95
C LEU A 182 -6.58 17.46 3.88
N LEU A 183 -5.79 16.75 4.69
CA LEU A 183 -4.79 17.35 5.58
C LEU A 183 -3.74 18.14 4.79
N GLN A 184 -3.35 17.66 3.61
CA GLN A 184 -2.40 18.34 2.73
C GLN A 184 -2.87 19.74 2.32
N PHE A 185 -4.18 19.95 2.20
CA PHE A 185 -4.77 21.25 1.86
C PHE A 185 -5.11 22.12 3.07
N LYS A 186 -5.22 21.52 4.26
CA LYS A 186 -5.78 22.19 5.44
C LYS A 186 -4.74 22.57 6.49
N LEU A 187 -3.61 21.89 6.54
CA LEU A 187 -2.54 22.16 7.49
C LEU A 187 -1.59 23.26 6.97
N ASP A 188 -0.94 23.96 7.91
CA ASP A 188 0.13 24.92 7.60
C ASP A 188 1.43 24.20 7.23
N ILE A 189 1.49 23.71 5.99
CA ILE A 189 2.64 22.99 5.45
C ILE A 189 3.61 23.99 4.82
N ARG A 190 4.79 24.13 5.43
CA ARG A 190 5.84 25.05 4.99
C ARG A 190 7.21 24.62 5.51
N ASP A 191 8.23 25.22 4.95
CA ASP A 191 9.61 25.03 5.40
C ASP A 191 9.79 25.64 6.79
N ARG A 192 10.34 24.86 7.72
CA ARG A 192 10.65 25.31 9.09
C ARG A 192 12.13 25.06 9.41
N SER A 193 12.69 25.83 10.33
CA SER A 193 14.07 25.66 10.79
C SER A 193 14.09 25.36 12.28
N TYR A 194 14.92 24.41 12.70
CA TYR A 194 15.16 24.08 14.11
C TYR A 194 16.61 23.65 14.31
N HIS A 195 17.29 24.20 15.33
CA HIS A 195 18.73 24.04 15.58
C HIS A 195 19.60 24.12 14.31
N LEU A 196 19.42 25.20 13.52
CA LEU A 196 20.16 25.45 12.27
C LEU A 196 19.92 24.44 11.14
N LYS A 197 19.04 23.45 11.34
CA LYS A 197 18.60 22.49 10.32
C LYS A 197 17.28 22.94 9.70
N LYS A 198 17.22 22.93 8.36
CA LYS A 198 15.99 23.20 7.61
C LYS A 198 15.20 21.91 7.39
N TYR A 199 13.90 21.99 7.62
CA TYR A 199 12.91 20.93 7.42
C TYR A 199 11.89 21.40 6.39
N PRO A 200 12.05 21.03 5.11
CA PRO A 200 11.12 21.45 4.08
C PRO A 200 9.77 20.75 4.20
N ALA A 201 8.72 21.44 3.76
CA ALA A 201 7.35 20.95 3.61
C ALA A 201 6.83 20.12 4.80
N CYS A 202 7.00 20.63 6.03
CA CYS A 202 6.53 19.97 7.25
C CYS A 202 5.35 20.70 7.89
N PHE A 203 4.73 20.08 8.89
CA PHE A 203 3.69 20.65 9.76
C PHE A 203 3.93 20.25 11.22
N LEU A 204 3.32 20.94 12.18
CA LEU A 204 3.38 20.59 13.60
C LEU A 204 2.31 19.55 13.96
N ALA A 205 2.67 18.50 14.68
CA ALA A 205 1.73 17.45 15.07
C ALA A 205 0.57 17.98 15.93
N SER A 206 0.86 18.86 16.91
CA SER A 206 -0.16 19.51 17.73
C SER A 206 -1.16 20.35 16.93
N GLU A 207 -0.72 21.06 15.89
CA GLU A 207 -1.60 21.81 14.99
C GLU A 207 -2.51 20.86 14.19
N ALA A 208 -1.98 19.73 13.73
CA ALA A 208 -2.76 18.72 13.05
C ALA A 208 -3.78 18.04 13.98
N VAL A 209 -3.40 17.73 15.22
CA VAL A 209 -4.31 17.18 16.24
C VAL A 209 -5.44 18.18 16.51
N GLN A 210 -5.12 19.45 16.76
CA GLN A 210 -6.11 20.50 16.99
C GLN A 210 -7.09 20.63 15.81
N TRP A 211 -6.59 20.57 14.58
CA TRP A 211 -7.41 20.64 13.38
C TRP A 211 -8.33 19.42 13.24
N ILE A 212 -7.79 18.19 13.39
CA ILE A 212 -8.56 16.93 13.31
C ILE A 212 -9.69 16.93 14.35
N ARG A 213 -9.39 17.31 15.59
CA ARG A 213 -10.39 17.42 16.67
C ARG A 213 -11.53 18.35 16.30
N SER A 214 -11.19 19.54 15.82
CA SER A 214 -12.16 20.58 15.51
C SER A 214 -13.03 20.20 14.31
N HIS A 215 -12.42 19.62 13.27
CA HIS A 215 -13.12 19.27 12.03
C HIS A 215 -14.04 18.05 12.19
N PHE A 216 -13.56 17.00 12.86
CA PHE A 216 -14.30 15.74 13.02
C PHE A 216 -15.01 15.60 14.37
N ARG A 217 -14.94 16.63 15.23
CA ARG A 217 -15.52 16.65 16.59
C ARG A 217 -15.03 15.49 17.46
N LEU A 218 -13.72 15.25 17.43
CA LEU A 218 -13.05 14.20 18.19
C LEU A 218 -12.40 14.76 19.46
N ASP A 219 -12.24 13.92 20.48
CA ASP A 219 -11.37 14.23 21.61
C ASP A 219 -9.87 14.12 21.22
N SER A 220 -8.97 14.56 22.12
CA SER A 220 -7.53 14.51 21.84
C SER A 220 -7.01 13.08 21.62
N PRO A 221 -7.31 12.09 22.48
CA PRO A 221 -6.90 10.71 22.25
C PRO A 221 -7.32 10.17 20.88
N GLN A 222 -8.57 10.39 20.47
CA GLN A 222 -9.10 9.92 19.19
C GLN A 222 -8.41 10.58 17.99
N ALA A 223 -8.09 11.88 18.07
CA ALA A 223 -7.36 12.56 17.01
C ALA A 223 -5.90 12.07 16.89
N VAL A 224 -5.27 11.75 18.03
CA VAL A 224 -3.95 11.12 18.06
C VAL A 224 -4.01 9.71 17.46
N GLU A 225 -5.02 8.89 17.80
CA GLU A 225 -5.24 7.56 17.20
C GLU A 225 -5.36 7.64 15.67
N VAL A 226 -6.10 8.63 15.14
CA VAL A 226 -6.22 8.87 13.69
C VAL A 226 -4.88 9.18 13.06
N GLY A 227 -4.07 10.06 13.66
CA GLY A 227 -2.75 10.39 13.16
C GLY A 227 -1.75 9.21 13.24
N GLN A 228 -1.84 8.40 14.30
CA GLN A 228 -1.06 7.16 14.44
C GLN A 228 -1.47 6.11 13.41
N ALA A 229 -2.77 5.99 13.11
CA ALA A 229 -3.24 5.13 12.04
C ALA A 229 -2.70 5.58 10.67
N LEU A 230 -2.72 6.88 10.36
CA LEU A 230 -2.08 7.43 9.15
C LEU A 230 -0.57 7.13 9.13
N GLN A 231 0.11 7.25 10.27
CA GLN A 231 1.52 6.93 10.38
C GLN A 231 1.81 5.46 10.08
N SER A 232 1.01 4.54 10.64
CA SER A 232 1.16 3.09 10.40
C SER A 232 0.93 2.69 8.94
N LEU A 233 0.10 3.43 8.22
CA LEU A 233 -0.13 3.25 6.78
C LEU A 233 0.97 3.91 5.92
N GLY A 234 1.90 4.63 6.54
CA GLY A 234 2.94 5.40 5.87
C GLY A 234 2.41 6.64 5.15
N LEU A 235 1.26 7.17 5.55
CA LEU A 235 0.65 8.40 4.99
C LEU A 235 1.16 9.67 5.67
N LEU A 236 1.80 9.54 6.83
CA LEU A 236 2.58 10.60 7.46
C LEU A 236 3.79 10.02 8.20
N TYR A 237 4.79 10.85 8.47
CA TYR A 237 6.00 10.43 9.18
C TYR A 237 6.68 11.59 9.89
N HIS A 238 7.34 11.30 11.02
CA HIS A 238 8.20 12.27 11.70
C HIS A 238 9.40 12.61 10.81
N VAL A 239 9.79 13.89 10.77
CA VAL A 239 10.88 14.35 9.89
C VAL A 239 12.23 13.67 10.11
N ALA A 240 12.46 13.10 11.31
CA ALA A 240 13.65 12.33 11.64
C ALA A 240 13.39 10.82 11.77
N HIS A 241 12.19 10.33 11.47
CA HIS A 241 11.82 8.90 11.56
C HIS A 241 11.87 8.25 12.96
N GLU A 242 12.04 9.04 14.02
CA GLU A 242 12.19 8.56 15.40
C GLU A 242 10.93 8.60 16.27
N GLN A 243 9.94 9.42 15.92
CA GLN A 243 8.82 9.74 16.83
C GLN A 243 7.49 9.20 16.31
N VAL A 244 6.69 8.66 17.24
CA VAL A 244 5.29 8.31 17.00
C VAL A 244 4.45 9.60 16.99
N PHE A 245 3.38 9.61 16.21
CA PHE A 245 2.47 10.75 16.17
C PHE A 245 1.81 10.97 17.53
N ALA A 246 1.94 12.19 18.06
CA ALA A 246 1.44 12.62 19.36
C ALA A 246 1.05 14.11 19.31
N ASP A 247 0.26 14.56 20.30
CA ASP A 247 -0.12 15.97 20.45
C ASP A 247 1.06 16.79 21.02
N GLU A 248 2.12 16.91 20.23
CA GLU A 248 3.38 17.55 20.59
C GLU A 248 3.83 18.53 19.51
N ALA A 249 4.71 19.46 19.88
CA ALA A 249 5.30 20.44 18.96
C ALA A 249 6.43 19.85 18.09
N LEU A 250 6.20 18.67 17.51
CA LEU A 250 7.13 17.94 16.65
C LEU A 250 6.78 18.11 15.17
N PHE A 251 7.79 18.07 14.31
CA PHE A 251 7.59 18.22 12.87
C PHE A 251 7.30 16.90 12.17
N PHE A 252 6.22 16.87 11.41
CA PHE A 252 5.81 15.73 10.58
C PHE A 252 5.67 16.15 9.12
N ARG A 253 5.67 15.16 8.23
CA ARG A 253 5.41 15.32 6.80
C ARG A 253 4.30 14.38 6.37
N LEU A 254 3.47 14.84 5.46
CA LEU A 254 2.49 13.99 4.77
C LEU A 254 3.17 13.27 3.61
N ARG A 255 2.63 12.10 3.28
CA ARG A 255 2.87 11.38 2.03
C ARG A 255 1.52 11.28 1.30
N ALA A 256 0.96 12.45 0.97
CA ALA A 256 -0.37 12.55 0.39
C ALA A 256 -0.37 11.91 -1.01
N PRO A 257 -1.17 10.86 -1.24
CA PRO A 257 -1.17 10.09 -2.49
C PRO A 257 -1.41 10.94 -3.74
N ALA A 258 -2.14 12.05 -3.63
CA ALA A 258 -2.42 12.95 -4.75
C ALA A 258 -1.25 13.83 -5.19
N GLN A 259 -0.13 13.89 -4.45
CA GLN A 259 1.00 14.78 -4.78
C GLN A 259 1.75 14.39 -6.07
N LEU A 260 1.74 13.11 -6.45
CA LEU A 260 2.56 12.59 -7.54
C LEU A 260 1.78 11.73 -8.53
N PRO A 261 0.72 12.28 -9.18
CA PRO A 261 -0.17 11.50 -10.03
C PRO A 261 0.51 11.04 -11.33
N ASN A 262 1.49 11.80 -11.83
CA ASN A 262 2.05 11.62 -13.18
C ASN A 262 3.45 10.98 -13.17
N VAL A 263 3.89 10.40 -12.05
CA VAL A 263 5.19 9.73 -11.97
C VAL A 263 5.05 8.26 -12.38
N ASN A 264 5.69 7.89 -13.49
CA ASN A 264 5.82 6.49 -13.90
C ASN A 264 6.91 5.77 -13.09
N LEU A 265 6.50 4.94 -12.12
CA LEU A 265 7.41 4.21 -11.24
C LEU A 265 8.35 3.26 -11.99
N GLY A 266 7.92 2.66 -13.10
CA GLY A 266 8.76 1.80 -13.93
C GLY A 266 9.94 2.55 -14.56
N LEU A 267 9.67 3.73 -15.14
CA LEU A 267 10.72 4.58 -15.73
C LEU A 267 11.67 5.13 -14.66
N VAL A 268 11.14 5.50 -13.50
CA VAL A 268 11.95 5.90 -12.35
C VAL A 268 12.88 4.77 -11.92
N LEU A 269 12.34 3.56 -11.73
CA LEU A 269 13.12 2.40 -11.32
C LEU A 269 14.23 2.09 -12.33
N GLN A 270 13.94 2.15 -13.63
CA GLN A 270 14.96 1.99 -14.67
C GLN A 270 16.03 3.08 -14.58
N THR A 271 15.64 4.35 -14.42
CA THR A 271 16.58 5.47 -14.26
C THR A 271 17.51 5.24 -13.07
N LEU A 272 16.99 4.76 -11.94
CA LEU A 272 17.79 4.48 -10.74
C LEU A 272 18.78 3.35 -10.99
N ARG A 273 18.36 2.25 -11.64
CA ARG A 273 19.25 1.15 -12.00
C ARG A 273 20.39 1.58 -12.91
N ASP A 274 20.10 2.44 -13.88
CA ASP A 274 21.08 2.89 -14.87
C ASP A 274 22.09 3.90 -14.30
N ARG A 275 21.71 4.64 -13.25
CA ARG A 275 22.47 5.80 -12.76
C ARG A 275 23.12 5.59 -11.40
N LEU A 276 22.64 4.66 -10.58
CA LEU A 276 23.20 4.43 -9.24
C LEU A 276 24.46 3.57 -9.28
N VAL A 277 25.42 3.95 -8.45
CA VAL A 277 26.66 3.20 -8.27
C VAL A 277 26.43 2.07 -7.26
N VAL A 278 26.25 0.86 -7.79
CA VAL A 278 26.06 -0.35 -7.01
C VAL A 278 27.41 -1.01 -6.74
N VAL A 279 27.87 -0.97 -5.49
CA VAL A 279 29.15 -1.55 -5.05
C VAL A 279 29.04 -2.12 -3.64
N ASP A 280 29.96 -3.02 -3.31
CA ASP A 280 30.13 -3.53 -1.95
C ASP A 280 30.66 -2.42 -1.06
N ARG A 281 30.07 -2.25 0.13
CA ARG A 281 30.45 -1.21 1.10
C ARG A 281 30.58 -1.81 2.50
N SER A 282 31.51 -1.29 3.27
CA SER A 282 31.72 -1.70 4.68
C SER A 282 31.33 -0.57 5.63
N TYR A 283 30.66 -0.90 6.72
CA TYR A 283 30.33 0.04 7.79
C TYR A 283 30.43 -0.64 9.16
N LEU A 284 31.14 -0.02 10.11
CA LEU A 284 31.41 -0.55 11.45
C LEU A 284 31.93 -2.00 11.44
N GLY A 285 32.84 -2.32 10.49
CA GLY A 285 33.44 -3.65 10.36
C GLY A 285 32.51 -4.73 9.79
N LYS A 286 31.34 -4.37 9.27
CA LYS A 286 30.43 -5.27 8.54
C LYS A 286 30.41 -4.92 7.07
N ASP A 287 30.44 -5.95 6.21
CA ASP A 287 30.40 -5.80 4.76
C ASP A 287 28.97 -5.98 4.23
N TYR A 288 28.60 -5.10 3.31
CA TYR A 288 27.29 -5.06 2.68
C TYR A 288 27.47 -5.12 1.16
N PRO A 289 27.19 -6.27 0.52
CA PRO A 289 27.39 -6.42 -0.90
C PRO A 289 26.31 -5.72 -1.73
N SER A 290 26.66 -5.30 -2.95
CA SER A 290 25.73 -4.78 -3.97
C SER A 290 24.80 -3.69 -3.45
N CYS A 291 25.35 -2.69 -2.77
CA CYS A 291 24.60 -1.62 -2.14
C CYS A 291 24.63 -0.33 -2.97
N TRP A 292 23.72 0.59 -2.70
CA TRP A 292 23.71 1.98 -3.18
C TRP A 292 23.24 2.91 -2.05
N ILE A 293 23.49 4.22 -2.17
CA ILE A 293 23.25 5.18 -1.08
C ILE A 293 21.92 5.93 -1.28
N GLY A 294 21.13 6.07 -0.20
CA GLY A 294 19.83 6.74 -0.24
C GLY A 294 19.87 8.18 -0.79
N GLN A 295 20.83 8.98 -0.33
CA GLN A 295 21.04 10.35 -0.84
C GLN A 295 21.35 10.38 -2.35
N GLU A 296 22.16 9.46 -2.87
CA GLU A 296 22.48 9.39 -4.30
C GLU A 296 21.21 9.11 -5.13
N ALA A 297 20.31 8.25 -4.65
CA ALA A 297 19.02 8.00 -5.30
C ALA A 297 18.15 9.25 -5.37
N VAL A 298 18.15 10.06 -4.32
CA VAL A 298 17.46 11.35 -4.31
C VAL A 298 18.08 12.32 -5.32
N ASP A 299 19.42 12.40 -5.37
CA ASP A 299 20.14 13.30 -6.27
C ASP A 299 19.91 12.92 -7.75
N VAL A 300 19.87 11.62 -8.08
CA VAL A 300 19.51 11.10 -9.41
C VAL A 300 18.13 11.55 -9.85
N LEU A 301 17.13 11.53 -8.94
CA LEU A 301 15.78 11.97 -9.26
C LEU A 301 15.70 13.50 -9.38
N CYS A 302 16.38 14.24 -8.50
CA CYS A 302 16.43 15.71 -8.53
C CYS A 302 17.12 16.26 -9.80
N ALA A 303 18.01 15.49 -10.43
CA ALA A 303 18.62 15.88 -11.70
C ALA A 303 17.58 15.99 -12.85
N LYS A 304 16.37 15.43 -12.70
CA LYS A 304 15.25 15.71 -13.61
C LYS A 304 14.62 17.06 -13.26
N ARG A 305 14.50 17.95 -14.25
CA ARG A 305 14.12 19.37 -14.09
C ARG A 305 12.79 19.66 -13.34
N ASN A 306 11.97 18.65 -13.03
CA ASN A 306 10.65 18.78 -12.41
C ASN A 306 10.43 17.83 -11.20
N ILE A 307 11.47 17.38 -10.52
CA ILE A 307 11.32 16.56 -9.30
C ILE A 307 12.11 17.20 -8.17
N THR A 308 11.42 17.63 -7.11
CA THR A 308 12.03 18.16 -5.90
C THR A 308 12.63 17.06 -5.03
N ARG A 309 13.45 17.45 -4.05
CA ARG A 309 14.04 16.52 -3.08
C ARG A 309 12.98 15.80 -2.23
N HIS A 310 11.90 16.51 -1.87
CA HIS A 310 10.79 15.92 -1.13
C HIS A 310 10.02 14.90 -1.99
N GLU A 311 9.67 15.27 -3.22
CA GLU A 311 9.01 14.37 -4.16
C GLU A 311 9.85 13.12 -4.44
N SER A 312 11.17 13.26 -4.56
CA SER A 312 12.10 12.13 -4.69
C SER A 312 11.97 11.13 -3.55
N GLN A 313 11.87 11.60 -2.29
CA GLN A 313 11.64 10.73 -1.13
C GLN A 313 10.28 10.04 -1.15
N LEU A 314 9.24 10.70 -1.67
CA LEU A 314 7.91 10.10 -1.83
C LEU A 314 7.94 8.98 -2.88
N ILE A 315 8.59 9.24 -4.03
CA ILE A 315 8.76 8.26 -5.12
C ILE A 315 9.54 7.04 -4.62
N LEU A 316 10.66 7.25 -3.94
CA LEU A 316 11.51 6.17 -3.42
C LEU A 316 10.80 5.37 -2.34
N HIS A 317 10.03 6.03 -1.46
CA HIS A 317 9.16 5.32 -0.51
C HIS A 317 8.11 4.45 -1.22
N ARG A 318 7.44 4.94 -2.27
CA ARG A 318 6.48 4.16 -3.06
C ARG A 318 7.14 2.94 -3.71
N LEU A 319 8.32 3.10 -4.30
CA LEU A 319 9.09 1.99 -4.87
C LEU A 319 9.46 0.95 -3.81
N MET A 320 9.87 1.37 -2.62
CA MET A 320 10.16 0.48 -1.49
C MET A 320 8.91 -0.26 -1.00
N GLN A 321 7.73 0.40 -0.98
CA GLN A 321 6.45 -0.25 -0.64
C GLN A 321 6.05 -1.34 -1.65
N PHE A 322 6.42 -1.21 -2.93
CA PHE A 322 6.31 -2.31 -3.90
C PHE A 322 7.44 -3.35 -3.77
N GLY A 323 8.39 -3.14 -2.87
CA GLY A 323 9.47 -4.09 -2.62
C GLY A 323 10.42 -4.23 -3.81
N PHE A 324 10.71 -3.13 -4.50
CA PHE A 324 11.76 -3.09 -5.55
C PHE A 324 13.17 -2.93 -5.00
N PHE A 325 13.28 -2.48 -3.77
CA PHE A 325 14.53 -2.37 -3.03
C PHE A 325 14.24 -2.41 -1.53
N GLU A 326 15.28 -2.66 -0.74
CA GLU A 326 15.20 -2.70 0.72
C GLU A 326 16.43 -2.03 1.36
N HIS A 327 16.28 -1.64 2.63
CA HIS A 327 17.42 -1.25 3.45
C HIS A 327 18.25 -2.51 3.77
N VAL A 328 19.57 -2.43 3.70
CA VAL A 328 20.46 -3.60 3.75
C VAL A 328 20.40 -4.42 5.06
N VAL A 329 19.94 -3.80 6.15
CA VAL A 329 19.69 -4.47 7.44
C VAL A 329 18.22 -4.43 7.87
N GLY A 330 17.33 -3.87 7.04
CA GLY A 330 15.89 -3.84 7.31
C GLY A 330 15.43 -2.98 8.51
N GLU A 331 16.28 -2.08 9.02
CA GLU A 331 15.96 -1.24 10.18
C GLU A 331 15.05 -0.03 9.87
N HIS A 332 15.15 0.52 8.65
CA HIS A 332 14.46 1.76 8.30
C HIS A 332 13.78 1.68 6.93
N GLY A 333 12.72 2.48 6.78
CA GLY A 333 12.18 2.78 5.45
C GLY A 333 13.17 3.59 4.62
N PHE A 334 12.70 4.19 3.54
CA PHE A 334 13.55 5.07 2.74
C PHE A 334 13.87 6.37 3.49
N ILE A 335 15.16 6.67 3.64
CA ILE A 335 15.71 7.88 4.24
C ILE A 335 16.70 8.51 3.25
N ASP A 336 16.53 9.81 3.03
CA ASP A 336 17.47 10.65 2.30
C ASP A 336 18.72 10.92 3.15
N GLY A 337 19.75 10.10 2.98
CA GLY A 337 21.01 10.18 3.71
C GLY A 337 21.98 9.06 3.34
N ASN A 338 23.05 8.94 4.12
CA ASN A 338 24.12 7.93 3.91
C ASN A 338 23.73 6.52 4.40
N PHE A 339 22.49 6.11 4.11
CA PHE A 339 21.99 4.76 4.39
C PHE A 339 22.15 3.87 3.17
N PHE A 340 22.42 2.59 3.40
CA PHE A 340 22.64 1.63 2.33
C PHE A 340 21.36 0.88 1.98
N TYR A 341 21.08 0.80 0.68
CA TYR A 341 19.95 0.07 0.11
C TYR A 341 20.44 -0.89 -0.96
N ARG A 342 19.62 -1.88 -1.29
CA ARG A 342 19.89 -2.84 -2.38
C ARG A 342 18.63 -3.12 -3.17
N PHE A 343 18.75 -3.33 -4.48
CA PHE A 343 17.63 -3.78 -5.29
C PHE A 343 17.29 -5.24 -4.97
N THR A 344 15.99 -5.58 -5.02
CA THR A 344 15.48 -6.91 -4.63
C THR A 344 15.61 -7.96 -5.73
N ASP A 345 15.82 -7.55 -6.97
CA ASP A 345 16.04 -8.41 -8.13
C ASP A 345 17.38 -9.16 -8.07
N ASN A 346 18.36 -8.59 -7.36
CA ASN A 346 19.67 -9.19 -7.11
C ASN A 346 19.70 -10.13 -5.89
N LEU A 347 18.56 -10.35 -5.23
CA LEU A 347 18.46 -11.24 -4.08
C LEU A 347 17.92 -12.62 -4.49
N PRO A 348 18.52 -13.71 -3.97
CA PRO A 348 18.07 -15.07 -4.22
C PRO A 348 16.65 -15.32 -3.71
#